data_AF-A0A448Z996-F1
#
_entry.id   AF-A0A448Z996-F1
#
_cell.length_a   1.000
_cell.length_b   1.000
_cell.length_c   1.000
_cell.angle_alpha   90.00
_cell.angle_beta   90.00
_cell.angle_gamma   90.00
#
_symmetry.space_group_name_H-M   'P 1'
#
loop_
_entity.id
_entity.type
_entity.pdbx_description
1 polymer ?
#
loop_
_entity_poly.entity_id
_entity_poly.type
_entity_poly.pdbx_seq_one_letter_code
_entity_poly.pdbx_strand_id
1 'polypeptide(L)'
;MPSTRKPVITSVLLGIVVAFCAMPRASLGFSTGHLQNTFEKNQGSKGEQAGPRGAETNGGSRRGFLEAASASTASAWLLPLAVGGTAAAPPARAFDNRLDDRYASAIPQTGTQPPDLGHSQRSNYFGLKSCGNSPNCWNSSAPKANIPARWLPAWEAPKGSSIADVKKVVDTYEVGQNNVDGGGFRVMEYTNSSSEQYLYVQFQSYKAGYIDDFECWFNPESQKFDVRSSSRVGYSDLGVNAIRLEYIANRLETEYGWTFERRKNGKLV
;
A
#
# COMPACT_ATOMS: atom_id res chain seq x y z
N MET A 1 23.53 64.51 -45.15
CA MET A 1 22.98 63.34 -45.88
C MET A 1 23.19 62.09 -45.03
N PRO A 2 22.29 61.11 -45.09
CA PRO A 2 21.13 60.87 -44.21
C PRO A 2 21.50 60.08 -42.92
N SER A 3 20.88 60.32 -41.77
CA SER A 3 19.54 59.88 -41.31
C SER A 3 19.33 58.36 -41.36
N THR A 4 19.46 57.69 -40.20
CA THR A 4 18.82 56.40 -39.94
C THR A 4 18.20 56.41 -38.54
N ARG A 5 16.88 56.28 -38.54
CA ARG A 5 15.98 56.38 -37.38
C ARG A 5 16.02 55.09 -36.56
N LYS A 6 15.89 55.23 -35.23
CA LYS A 6 15.60 54.12 -34.30
C LYS A 6 14.18 53.60 -34.54
N PRO A 7 13.93 52.27 -34.49
CA PRO A 7 12.58 51.74 -34.58
C PRO A 7 11.82 51.92 -33.26
N VAL A 8 10.60 52.45 -33.39
CA VAL A 8 9.57 52.51 -32.35
C VAL A 8 8.89 51.14 -32.29
N ILE A 9 8.91 50.48 -31.13
CA ILE A 9 8.15 49.25 -30.89
C ILE A 9 6.77 49.69 -30.41
N THR A 10 5.78 49.58 -31.29
CA THR A 10 4.37 49.82 -30.99
C THR A 10 3.77 48.53 -30.44
N SER A 11 3.31 48.55 -29.19
CA SER A 11 2.53 47.48 -28.57
C SER A 11 1.24 47.23 -29.34
N VAL A 12 1.06 46.00 -29.85
CA VAL A 12 -0.23 45.49 -30.29
C VAL A 12 -0.86 44.77 -29.11
N LEU A 13 -1.79 45.43 -28.42
CA LEU A 13 -2.73 44.76 -27.52
C LEU A 13 -3.68 43.93 -28.39
N LEU A 14 -3.49 42.60 -28.38
CA LEU A 14 -4.49 41.67 -28.89
C LEU A 14 -5.52 41.45 -27.77
N GLY A 15 -6.68 42.09 -27.93
CA GLY A 15 -7.82 41.91 -27.03
C GLY A 15 -8.37 40.49 -27.15
N ILE A 16 -8.26 39.72 -26.06
CA ILE A 16 -8.99 38.46 -25.88
C ILE A 16 -10.42 38.83 -25.49
N VAL A 17 -11.35 38.70 -26.45
CA VAL A 17 -12.78 38.75 -26.18
C VAL A 17 -13.16 37.48 -25.42
N VAL A 18 -13.56 37.66 -24.15
CA VAL A 18 -14.14 36.61 -23.31
C VAL A 18 -15.56 36.34 -23.80
N ALA A 19 -15.76 35.22 -24.50
CA ALA A 19 -17.08 34.71 -24.80
C ALA A 19 -17.65 33.99 -23.57
N PHE A 20 -18.48 34.69 -22.78
CA PHE A 20 -19.34 34.08 -21.79
C PHE A 20 -20.46 33.31 -22.50
N CYS A 21 -20.27 32.00 -22.68
CA CYS A 21 -21.35 31.11 -23.08
C CYS A 21 -22.14 30.74 -21.81
N ALA A 22 -23.30 31.39 -21.64
CA ALA A 22 -24.27 31.07 -20.61
C ALA A 22 -24.86 29.67 -20.87
N MET A 23 -24.58 28.72 -19.98
CA MET A 23 -25.25 27.42 -19.97
C MET A 23 -26.59 27.49 -19.24
N PRO A 24 -27.62 26.77 -19.70
CA PRO A 24 -28.94 26.78 -19.07
C PRO A 24 -28.93 26.06 -17.72
N ARG A 25 -29.60 26.71 -16.76
CA ARG A 25 -29.82 26.32 -15.39
C ARG A 25 -30.73 25.09 -15.34
N ALA A 26 -30.18 23.91 -15.08
CA ALA A 26 -30.99 22.71 -14.82
C ALA A 26 -31.61 22.82 -13.42
N SER A 27 -32.92 23.03 -13.38
CA SER A 27 -33.75 22.89 -12.19
C SER A 27 -33.97 21.41 -11.90
N LEU A 28 -33.41 20.90 -10.81
CA LEU A 28 -33.81 19.61 -10.25
C LEU A 28 -34.57 19.87 -8.95
N GLY A 29 -35.81 19.38 -8.96
CA GLY A 29 -36.82 19.61 -7.96
C GLY A 29 -36.50 18.99 -6.61
N PHE A 30 -36.91 19.72 -5.58
CA PHE A 30 -37.13 19.26 -4.22
C PHE A 30 -38.15 18.11 -4.24
N SER A 31 -37.78 16.93 -3.73
CA SER A 31 -38.73 15.90 -3.33
C SER A 31 -38.50 15.57 -1.85
N THR A 32 -39.39 16.10 -1.01
CA THR A 32 -39.48 15.79 0.41
C THR A 32 -40.18 14.45 0.58
N GLY A 33 -39.40 13.37 0.71
CA GLY A 33 -39.87 12.06 1.14
C GLY A 33 -39.83 11.97 2.66
N HIS A 34 -40.97 12.20 3.29
CA HIS A 34 -41.25 11.97 4.71
C HIS A 34 -41.27 10.45 4.97
N LEU A 35 -40.31 9.91 5.72
CA LEU A 35 -40.39 8.56 6.27
C LEU A 35 -40.46 8.63 7.79
N GLN A 36 -41.62 8.23 8.29
CA GLN A 36 -41.98 8.18 9.69
C GLN A 36 -41.19 7.13 10.46
N ASN A 37 -40.82 7.50 11.68
CA ASN A 37 -40.45 6.60 12.77
C ASN A 37 -41.56 5.57 13.00
N THR A 38 -41.19 4.29 13.04
CA THR A 38 -41.90 3.29 13.83
C THR A 38 -40.96 2.72 14.87
N PHE A 39 -41.21 3.20 16.08
CA PHE A 39 -40.78 2.68 17.36
C PHE A 39 -41.48 1.32 17.57
N GLU A 40 -40.75 0.22 17.67
CA GLU A 40 -41.28 -0.99 18.30
C GLU A 40 -40.45 -1.35 19.54
N LYS A 41 -41.16 -1.26 20.64
CA LYS A 41 -40.77 -1.53 22.01
C LYS A 41 -41.05 -3.01 22.24
N ASN A 42 -40.05 -3.81 22.61
CA ASN A 42 -40.31 -5.10 23.21
C ASN A 42 -39.54 -5.22 24.52
N GLN A 43 -40.29 -5.10 25.62
CA GLN A 43 -39.84 -5.40 26.97
C GLN A 43 -40.44 -6.74 27.37
N GLY A 44 -39.61 -7.60 27.97
CA GLY A 44 -40.01 -8.43 29.09
C GLY A 44 -40.06 -9.93 28.85
N SER A 45 -39.06 -10.65 29.38
CA SER A 45 -39.32 -11.67 30.40
C SER A 45 -38.04 -12.04 31.14
N LYS A 46 -38.14 -12.04 32.47
CA LYS A 46 -37.15 -12.52 33.44
C LYS A 46 -37.06 -14.06 33.40
N GLY A 47 -35.91 -14.59 33.83
CA GLY A 47 -35.72 -15.99 34.20
C GLY A 47 -34.31 -16.20 34.75
N GLU A 48 -34.23 -16.56 36.02
CA GLU A 48 -33.05 -16.57 36.90
C GLU A 48 -32.43 -17.98 37.02
N GLN A 49 -31.26 -18.04 37.69
CA GLN A 49 -30.57 -19.19 38.33
C GLN A 49 -29.39 -19.79 37.53
N ALA A 50 -28.13 -19.55 37.92
CA ALA A 50 -27.35 -20.05 39.08
C ALA A 50 -26.64 -21.40 38.78
N GLY A 51 -25.31 -21.42 38.99
CA GLY A 51 -24.42 -22.57 38.76
C GLY A 51 -24.60 -23.72 39.77
N PRO A 52 -23.70 -24.73 39.76
CA PRO A 52 -22.42 -24.52 40.45
C PRO A 52 -21.18 -25.23 39.84
N ARG A 53 -20.04 -24.96 40.48
CA ARG A 53 -18.70 -25.55 40.34
C ARG A 53 -18.57 -26.90 41.07
N GLY A 54 -17.56 -27.67 40.65
CA GLY A 54 -16.87 -28.73 41.41
C GLY A 54 -16.63 -29.96 40.54
N ALA A 55 -15.57 -30.76 40.62
CA ALA A 55 -14.25 -30.78 41.26
C ALA A 55 -13.65 -32.14 40.83
N GLU A 56 -12.33 -32.28 40.92
CA GLU A 56 -11.48 -33.40 40.46
C GLU A 56 -11.87 -34.82 40.96
N THR A 57 -11.41 -35.87 40.26
CA THR A 57 -10.41 -36.83 40.80
C THR A 57 -10.03 -37.96 39.81
N ASN A 58 -8.70 -38.16 39.72
CA ASN A 58 -7.90 -39.38 39.54
C ASN A 58 -8.48 -40.71 38.99
N GLY A 59 -7.68 -41.32 38.10
CA GLY A 59 -7.07 -42.63 38.41
C GLY A 59 -7.20 -43.75 37.36
N GLY A 60 -6.06 -44.38 37.04
CA GLY A 60 -6.00 -45.85 37.01
C GLY A 60 -5.93 -46.55 35.64
N SER A 61 -4.72 -47.01 35.31
CA SER A 61 -4.37 -47.95 34.24
C SER A 61 -4.86 -49.38 34.49
N ARG A 62 -5.15 -50.15 33.42
CA ARG A 62 -4.54 -51.45 33.03
C ARG A 62 -5.51 -52.45 32.38
N ARG A 63 -5.12 -52.86 31.16
CA ARG A 63 -5.10 -54.22 30.57
C ARG A 63 -6.37 -55.12 30.63
N GLY A 64 -6.74 -55.62 29.45
CA GLY A 64 -6.85 -57.08 29.25
C GLY A 64 -7.98 -57.58 28.35
N PHE A 65 -7.61 -58.53 27.48
CA PHE A 65 -8.40 -59.51 26.71
C PHE A 65 -9.01 -59.01 25.38
N LEU A 66 -8.41 -59.34 24.23
CA LEU A 66 -8.38 -60.62 23.50
C LEU A 66 -9.78 -61.09 23.08
N GLU A 67 -10.11 -60.87 21.81
CA GLU A 67 -10.79 -61.89 21.03
C GLU A 67 -10.37 -61.79 19.56
N ALA A 68 -9.96 -62.93 19.02
CA ALA A 68 -9.52 -63.12 17.66
C ALA A 68 -10.72 -63.57 16.80
N ALA A 69 -10.82 -63.07 15.57
CA ALA A 69 -11.46 -63.82 14.50
C ALA A 69 -10.93 -63.39 13.14
N SER A 70 -10.45 -64.41 12.44
CA SER A 70 -9.82 -64.48 11.13
C SER A 70 -10.76 -64.07 9.99
N ALA A 71 -10.23 -63.42 8.94
CA ALA A 71 -10.58 -63.71 7.55
C ALA A 71 -9.61 -63.01 6.59
N SER A 72 -8.84 -63.82 5.87
CA SER A 72 -7.97 -63.43 4.77
C SER A 72 -8.79 -63.00 3.55
N THR A 73 -8.53 -61.81 3.00
CA THR A 73 -8.62 -61.58 1.55
C THR A 73 -7.45 -60.70 1.13
N ALA A 74 -6.56 -61.26 0.30
CA ALA A 74 -5.47 -60.54 -0.32
C ALA A 74 -6.04 -59.67 -1.45
N SER A 75 -6.19 -58.38 -1.20
CA SER A 75 -6.52 -57.39 -2.24
C SER A 75 -5.21 -56.84 -2.81
N ALA A 76 -4.87 -57.25 -4.03
CA ALA A 76 -3.78 -56.66 -4.79
C ALA A 76 -4.14 -55.20 -5.11
N TRP A 77 -3.53 -54.25 -4.39
CA TRP A 77 -3.64 -52.83 -4.70
C TRP A 77 -2.80 -52.54 -5.95
N LEU A 78 -3.46 -52.50 -7.10
CA LEU A 78 -2.92 -51.85 -8.30
C LEU A 78 -2.81 -50.36 -8.01
N LEU A 79 -1.59 -49.88 -7.82
CA LEU A 79 -1.28 -48.45 -7.81
C LEU A 79 -1.61 -47.88 -9.19
N PRO A 80 -2.53 -46.91 -9.32
CA PRO A 80 -2.62 -46.16 -10.57
C PRO A 80 -1.34 -45.34 -10.70
N LEU A 81 -0.60 -45.58 -11.79
CA LEU A 81 0.43 -44.66 -12.29
C LEU A 81 -0.24 -43.31 -12.54
N ALA A 82 -0.13 -42.41 -11.57
CA ALA A 82 -0.47 -41.01 -11.76
C ALA A 82 0.51 -40.45 -12.80
N VAL A 83 0.03 -40.29 -14.03
CA VAL A 83 0.69 -39.46 -15.04
C VAL A 83 0.67 -38.04 -14.47
N GLY A 84 1.79 -37.65 -13.85
CA GLY A 84 2.00 -36.30 -13.37
C GLY A 84 2.08 -35.36 -14.55
N GLY A 85 0.95 -34.74 -14.88
CA GLY A 85 0.93 -33.57 -15.75
C GLY A 85 1.74 -32.48 -15.08
N THR A 86 2.91 -32.15 -15.62
CA THR A 86 3.64 -30.95 -15.22
C THR A 86 2.83 -29.75 -15.70
N ALA A 87 1.93 -29.25 -14.86
CA ALA A 87 1.40 -27.92 -15.04
C ALA A 87 2.60 -26.96 -15.00
N ALA A 88 3.02 -26.49 -16.18
CA ALA A 88 4.02 -25.44 -16.27
C ALA A 88 3.53 -24.29 -15.39
N ALA A 89 4.35 -23.91 -14.40
CA ALA A 89 4.05 -22.75 -13.57
C ALA A 89 3.72 -21.59 -14.52
N PRO A 90 2.64 -20.81 -14.26
CA PRO A 90 2.35 -19.67 -15.09
C PRO A 90 3.63 -18.82 -15.18
N PRO A 91 3.97 -18.28 -16.38
CA PRO A 91 5.11 -17.37 -16.48
C PRO A 91 4.95 -16.33 -15.38
N ALA A 92 6.04 -15.95 -14.69
CA ALA A 92 6.01 -14.96 -13.63
C ALA A 92 5.37 -13.68 -14.20
N ARG A 93 4.05 -13.57 -14.06
CA ARG A 93 3.30 -12.56 -14.80
C ARG A 93 3.60 -11.23 -14.13
N ALA A 94 3.86 -10.24 -14.98
CA ALA A 94 3.84 -8.86 -14.58
C ALA A 94 2.55 -8.54 -13.81
N PHE A 95 2.56 -7.48 -13.01
CA PHE A 95 1.33 -7.02 -12.39
C PHE A 95 0.25 -6.72 -13.45
N ASP A 96 -1.01 -6.96 -13.11
CA ASP A 96 -2.14 -6.86 -14.07
C ASP A 96 -2.30 -5.45 -14.64
N ASN A 97 -1.79 -4.43 -13.94
CA ASN A 97 -1.81 -3.02 -14.31
C ASN A 97 -0.51 -2.55 -14.99
N ARG A 98 0.32 -3.45 -15.55
CA ARG A 98 1.51 -3.06 -16.32
C ARG A 98 1.17 -2.08 -17.44
N LEU A 99 2.10 -1.18 -17.77
CA LEU A 99 1.95 -0.20 -18.84
C LEU A 99 1.68 -0.84 -20.22
N ASP A 100 2.47 -1.85 -20.58
CA ASP A 100 2.32 -2.65 -21.81
C ASP A 100 3.18 -3.92 -21.75
N ASP A 101 3.02 -4.80 -22.75
CA ASP A 101 3.67 -6.11 -22.79
C ASP A 101 5.07 -6.13 -23.44
N ARG A 102 5.67 -4.99 -23.79
CA ARG A 102 6.96 -4.94 -24.52
C ARG A 102 8.09 -5.69 -23.82
N TYR A 103 8.03 -5.80 -22.50
CA TYR A 103 9.02 -6.52 -21.66
C TYR A 103 8.38 -7.63 -20.81
N ALA A 104 7.16 -8.08 -21.12
CA ALA A 104 6.47 -9.12 -20.35
C ALA A 104 7.16 -10.50 -20.42
N SER A 105 7.97 -10.74 -21.46
CA SER A 105 8.75 -11.98 -21.62
C SER A 105 10.12 -11.95 -20.94
N ALA A 106 10.55 -10.81 -20.38
CA ALA A 106 11.82 -10.72 -19.68
C ALA A 106 11.77 -11.50 -18.36
N ILE A 107 12.87 -12.18 -18.00
CA ILE A 107 12.99 -12.84 -16.70
C ILE A 107 13.14 -11.75 -15.63
N PRO A 108 12.19 -11.63 -14.68
CA PRO A 108 12.21 -10.53 -13.72
C PRO A 108 13.25 -10.76 -12.62
N GLN A 109 13.99 -9.70 -12.29
CA GLN A 109 14.96 -9.67 -11.19
C GLN A 109 14.28 -9.18 -9.90
N THR A 110 13.30 -9.93 -9.41
CA THR A 110 12.42 -9.47 -8.33
C THR A 110 13.11 -9.30 -6.98
N GLY A 111 14.13 -10.13 -6.71
CA GLY A 111 14.76 -10.22 -5.40
C GLY A 111 13.88 -10.91 -4.35
N THR A 112 14.47 -11.19 -3.19
CA THR A 112 13.77 -11.80 -2.06
C THR A 112 13.06 -10.73 -1.25
N GLN A 113 11.77 -10.94 -0.96
CA GLN A 113 11.04 -10.05 -0.04
C GLN A 113 11.68 -10.11 1.36
N PRO A 114 11.99 -8.96 1.99
CA PRO A 114 12.47 -8.96 3.36
C PRO A 114 11.42 -9.61 4.29
N PRO A 115 11.82 -10.49 5.22
CA PRO A 115 10.89 -11.18 6.11
C PRO A 115 10.35 -10.29 7.24
N ASP A 116 10.95 -9.11 7.44
CA ASP A 116 10.74 -8.18 8.54
C ASP A 116 10.21 -6.82 8.08
N LEU A 117 9.38 -6.81 7.02
CA LEU A 117 8.53 -5.66 6.66
C LEU A 117 7.46 -5.43 7.76
N GLY A 118 6.83 -4.27 7.73
CA GLY A 118 5.93 -3.79 8.76
C GLY A 118 6.62 -2.97 9.85
N HIS A 119 5.82 -2.43 10.75
CA HIS A 119 6.31 -1.79 11.97
C HIS A 119 6.60 -2.86 13.03
N SER A 120 7.75 -2.75 13.69
CA SER A 120 8.13 -3.66 14.77
C SER A 120 9.23 -3.04 15.64
N GLN A 121 9.52 -3.68 16.77
CA GLN A 121 10.68 -3.34 17.57
C GLN A 121 11.97 -3.60 16.78
N ARG A 122 12.73 -2.54 16.51
CA ARG A 122 14.07 -2.58 15.92
C ARG A 122 15.12 -2.42 17.02
N SER A 123 16.39 -2.49 16.65
CA SER A 123 17.51 -2.44 17.61
C SER A 123 17.48 -1.22 18.55
N ASN A 124 17.03 -0.06 18.07
CA ASN A 124 17.08 1.21 18.80
C ASN A 124 15.89 2.14 18.53
N TYR A 125 14.81 1.63 17.94
CA TYR A 125 13.56 2.36 17.72
C TYR A 125 12.43 1.36 17.43
N PHE A 126 11.18 1.80 17.52
CA PHE A 126 10.02 1.05 17.05
C PHE A 126 9.54 1.68 15.74
N GLY A 127 9.41 0.90 14.67
CA GLY A 127 8.94 1.41 13.38
C GLY A 127 9.30 0.56 12.17
N LEU A 128 9.24 1.17 10.99
CA LEU A 128 9.49 0.51 9.70
C LEU A 128 10.95 0.07 9.56
N LYS A 129 11.21 -0.92 8.70
CA LYS A 129 12.54 -1.50 8.50
C LYS A 129 13.57 -0.45 8.07
N SER A 130 14.72 -0.39 8.76
CA SER A 130 15.79 0.57 8.42
C SER A 130 16.30 0.41 6.99
N CYS A 131 16.70 1.52 6.37
CA CYS A 131 17.50 1.48 5.16
C CYS A 131 18.91 0.95 5.42
N GLY A 132 19.45 0.22 4.44
CA GLY A 132 20.87 -0.09 4.36
C GLY A 132 21.70 1.11 3.90
N ASN A 133 22.88 0.85 3.34
CA ASN A 133 23.80 1.89 2.84
C ASN A 133 23.56 2.28 1.37
N SER A 134 22.77 1.49 0.65
CA SER A 134 22.44 1.74 -0.75
C SER A 134 21.53 2.98 -0.90
N PRO A 135 21.71 3.80 -1.96
CA PRO A 135 20.90 4.99 -2.23
C PRO A 135 19.47 4.68 -2.72
N ASN A 136 19.12 3.41 -2.90
CA ASN A 136 17.81 2.93 -3.35
C ASN A 136 16.78 2.72 -2.22
N CYS A 137 16.96 3.40 -1.09
CA CYS A 137 16.07 3.27 0.06
C CYS A 137 15.88 4.61 0.74
N TRP A 138 14.63 4.89 1.10
CA TRP A 138 14.21 6.05 1.88
C TRP A 138 13.33 5.61 3.04
N ASN A 139 13.50 6.24 4.21
CA ASN A 139 12.81 5.84 5.44
C ASN A 139 12.67 7.03 6.41
N SER A 140 11.53 7.14 7.10
CA SER A 140 11.31 8.15 8.15
C SER A 140 11.45 7.63 9.59
N SER A 141 11.08 6.37 9.86
CA SER A 141 11.05 5.78 11.21
C SER A 141 12.43 5.65 11.85
N ALA A 142 13.44 5.27 11.08
CA ALA A 142 14.78 5.00 11.58
C ALA A 142 15.42 6.32 12.02
N PRO A 143 16.12 6.36 13.18
CA PRO A 143 16.77 7.57 13.64
C PRO A 143 17.67 8.18 12.56
N LYS A 144 17.50 9.48 12.31
CA LYS A 144 18.24 10.22 11.27
C LYS A 144 19.77 10.03 11.38
N ALA A 145 20.29 9.91 12.59
CA ALA A 145 21.72 9.66 12.83
C ALA A 145 22.22 8.33 12.23
N ASN A 146 21.35 7.32 12.12
CA ASN A 146 21.70 6.00 11.59
C ASN A 146 21.70 5.98 10.05
N ILE A 147 20.82 6.77 9.43
CA ILE A 147 20.59 6.77 7.98
C ILE A 147 20.52 8.18 7.36
N PRO A 148 21.46 9.09 7.64
CA PRO A 148 21.29 10.54 7.38
C PRO A 148 21.04 10.90 5.91
N ALA A 149 21.60 10.13 4.97
CA ALA A 149 21.42 10.32 3.53
C ALA A 149 20.12 9.71 2.98
N ARG A 150 19.54 8.73 3.68
CA ARG A 150 18.32 7.99 3.31
C ARG A 150 17.10 8.41 4.14
N TRP A 151 17.33 9.23 5.15
CA TRP A 151 16.29 9.73 6.03
C TRP A 151 15.47 10.83 5.35
N LEU A 152 14.16 10.76 5.55
CA LEU A 152 13.19 11.80 5.24
C LEU A 152 12.26 12.06 6.43
N PRO A 153 11.60 13.22 6.51
CA PRO A 153 10.59 13.50 7.54
C PRO A 153 9.34 12.64 7.39
N ALA A 154 8.76 12.22 8.51
CA ALA A 154 7.45 11.58 8.52
C ALA A 154 6.38 12.55 7.98
N TRP A 155 5.32 12.00 7.39
CA TRP A 155 4.24 12.77 6.76
C TRP A 155 3.20 13.21 7.77
N GLU A 156 2.69 14.43 7.59
CA GLU A 156 1.66 15.00 8.46
C GLU A 156 0.32 15.02 7.73
N ALA A 157 -0.66 14.36 8.33
CA ALA A 157 -2.02 14.34 7.82
C ALA A 157 -2.87 15.42 8.50
N PRO A 158 -3.85 16.02 7.81
CA PRO A 158 -4.80 16.93 8.43
C PRO A 158 -5.60 16.25 9.53
N LYS A 159 -6.16 17.05 10.45
CA LYS A 159 -7.00 16.52 11.51
C LYS A 159 -8.21 15.78 10.92
N GLY A 160 -8.36 14.51 11.32
CA GLY A 160 -9.46 13.64 10.86
C GLY A 160 -9.13 12.83 9.60
N SER A 161 -7.97 13.06 8.97
CA SER A 161 -7.46 12.18 7.91
C SER A 161 -6.92 10.87 8.47
N SER A 162 -6.73 9.90 7.59
CA SER A 162 -6.24 8.56 7.91
C SER A 162 -5.42 8.02 6.75
N ILE A 163 -4.84 6.83 6.94
CA ILE A 163 -4.18 6.06 5.87
C ILE A 163 -5.08 5.82 4.64
N ALA A 164 -6.41 5.96 4.76
CA ALA A 164 -7.33 5.90 3.63
C ALA A 164 -6.97 6.87 2.49
N ASP A 165 -6.44 8.06 2.82
CA ASP A 165 -6.06 9.03 1.81
C ASP A 165 -4.87 8.51 0.98
N VAL A 166 -3.86 7.95 1.66
CA VAL A 166 -2.72 7.29 1.01
C VAL A 166 -3.19 6.13 0.15
N LYS A 167 -4.13 5.32 0.65
CA LYS A 167 -4.72 4.21 -0.10
C LYS A 167 -5.45 4.68 -1.36
N LYS A 168 -6.23 5.76 -1.31
CA LYS A 168 -6.92 6.32 -2.48
C LYS A 168 -5.93 6.83 -3.54
N VAL A 169 -4.84 7.48 -3.11
CA VAL A 169 -3.76 7.91 -4.02
C VAL A 169 -3.08 6.70 -4.67
N VAL A 170 -2.80 5.65 -3.90
CA VAL A 170 -2.22 4.40 -4.43
C VAL A 170 -3.18 3.67 -5.38
N ASP A 171 -4.47 3.60 -5.06
CA ASP A 171 -5.48 2.93 -5.90
C ASP A 171 -5.66 3.60 -7.27
N THR A 172 -5.38 4.90 -7.33
CA THR A 172 -5.43 5.71 -8.53
C THR A 172 -4.04 6.06 -9.05
N TYR A 173 -3.01 5.30 -8.63
CA TYR A 173 -1.64 5.53 -9.08
C TYR A 173 -1.50 5.26 -10.58
N GLU A 174 -0.95 6.24 -11.30
CA GLU A 174 -0.73 6.14 -12.73
C GLU A 174 0.55 5.33 -13.00
N VAL A 175 0.39 4.12 -13.51
CA VAL A 175 1.53 3.25 -13.86
C VAL A 175 2.34 3.90 -14.98
N GLY A 176 3.66 4.00 -14.80
CA GLY A 176 4.53 4.68 -15.76
C GLY A 176 4.72 6.18 -15.49
N GLN A 177 4.09 6.76 -14.46
CA GLN A 177 4.25 8.17 -14.10
C GLN A 177 5.74 8.53 -13.98
N ASN A 178 6.14 9.68 -14.54
CA ASN A 178 7.53 10.14 -14.58
C ASN A 178 8.54 9.07 -15.08
N ASN A 179 8.10 8.17 -15.96
CA ASN A 179 8.89 7.06 -16.49
C ASN A 179 9.36 6.04 -15.43
N VAL A 180 8.66 5.93 -14.29
CA VAL A 180 8.92 4.92 -13.26
C VAL A 180 7.78 3.90 -13.16
N ASP A 181 8.05 2.76 -12.54
CA ASP A 181 7.04 1.75 -12.18
C ASP A 181 6.17 1.21 -13.31
N GLY A 182 6.61 1.30 -14.57
CA GLY A 182 5.83 0.80 -15.72
C GLY A 182 5.59 -0.72 -15.69
N GLY A 183 6.22 -1.47 -14.77
CA GLY A 183 5.94 -2.87 -14.49
C GLY A 183 4.63 -3.09 -13.71
N GLY A 184 3.99 -2.01 -13.25
CA GLY A 184 2.78 -2.02 -12.46
C GLY A 184 3.05 -2.06 -10.96
N PHE A 185 2.00 -2.27 -10.19
CA PHE A 185 2.07 -2.37 -8.73
C PHE A 185 0.96 -3.24 -8.17
N ARG A 186 1.13 -3.68 -6.92
CA ARG A 186 0.10 -4.41 -6.18
C ARG A 186 0.09 -3.98 -4.72
N VAL A 187 -1.09 -3.70 -4.19
CA VAL A 187 -1.30 -3.56 -2.74
C VAL A 187 -1.25 -4.96 -2.14
N MET A 188 -0.35 -5.16 -1.19
CA MET A 188 -0.12 -6.44 -0.52
C MET A 188 -0.85 -6.53 0.81
N GLU A 189 -0.88 -5.41 1.54
CA GLU A 189 -1.53 -5.32 2.85
C GLU A 189 -2.11 -3.92 3.03
N TYR A 190 -3.29 -3.85 3.65
CA TYR A 190 -3.95 -2.59 3.99
C TYR A 190 -4.81 -2.78 5.23
N THR A 191 -4.51 -2.01 6.27
CA THR A 191 -5.24 -1.96 7.52
C THR A 191 -5.60 -0.51 7.80
N ASN A 192 -6.88 -0.24 8.09
CA ASN A 192 -7.36 1.07 8.52
C ASN A 192 -8.37 0.89 9.65
N SER A 193 -7.86 0.88 10.88
CA SER A 193 -8.63 0.71 12.10
C SER A 193 -8.15 1.72 13.15
N SER A 194 -8.89 1.85 14.25
CA SER A 194 -8.46 2.69 15.37
C SER A 194 -7.19 2.18 16.05
N SER A 195 -6.93 0.87 16.00
CA SER A 195 -5.74 0.26 16.61
C SER A 195 -4.52 0.26 15.70
N GLU A 196 -4.73 0.27 14.37
CA GLU A 196 -3.65 0.13 13.41
C GLU A 196 -4.04 0.73 12.05
N GLN A 197 -3.10 1.49 11.49
CA GLN A 197 -3.20 2.04 10.14
C GLN A 197 -1.89 1.77 9.40
N TYR A 198 -1.96 0.89 8.41
CA TYR A 198 -0.79 0.39 7.70
C TYR A 198 -1.13 0.09 6.24
N LEU A 199 -0.20 0.39 5.34
CA LEU A 199 -0.30 0.12 3.92
C LEU A 199 1.05 -0.38 3.40
N TYR A 200 1.04 -1.51 2.71
CA TYR A 200 2.20 -2.08 2.01
C TYR A 200 1.87 -2.35 0.55
N VAL A 201 2.74 -1.86 -0.33
CA VAL A 201 2.61 -1.93 -1.79
C VAL A 201 3.91 -2.38 -2.40
N GLN A 202 3.84 -3.25 -3.41
CA GLN A 202 4.97 -3.61 -4.26
C GLN A 202 4.87 -2.89 -5.59
N PHE A 203 5.91 -2.18 -5.99
CA PHE A 203 6.05 -1.56 -7.31
C PHE A 203 7.07 -2.32 -8.14
N GLN A 204 6.81 -2.47 -9.45
CA GLN A 204 7.72 -3.18 -10.36
C GLN A 204 8.31 -2.25 -11.42
N SER A 205 9.62 -2.30 -11.59
CA SER A 205 10.31 -1.61 -12.68
C SER A 205 9.92 -2.18 -14.05
N TYR A 206 9.87 -1.30 -15.05
CA TYR A 206 9.31 -1.63 -16.36
C TYR A 206 10.13 -2.63 -17.19
N LYS A 207 11.47 -2.60 -17.11
CA LYS A 207 12.33 -3.43 -17.98
C LYS A 207 12.82 -4.70 -17.30
N ALA A 208 13.41 -4.54 -16.11
CA ALA A 208 14.12 -5.61 -15.42
C ALA A 208 13.25 -6.35 -14.39
N GLY A 209 12.05 -5.86 -14.08
CA GLY A 209 11.17 -6.49 -13.11
C GLY A 209 11.63 -6.40 -11.66
N TYR A 210 12.57 -5.49 -11.33
CA TYR A 210 12.91 -5.14 -9.95
C TYR A 210 11.67 -4.78 -9.15
N ILE A 211 11.61 -5.26 -7.90
CA ILE A 211 10.54 -4.91 -6.96
C ILE A 211 11.06 -3.91 -5.93
N ASP A 212 10.29 -2.84 -5.76
CA ASP A 212 10.43 -1.87 -4.69
C ASP A 212 9.27 -2.04 -3.71
N ASP A 213 9.57 -2.09 -2.42
CA ASP A 213 8.60 -2.16 -1.34
C ASP A 213 8.31 -0.74 -0.82
N PHE A 214 7.05 -0.31 -0.89
CA PHE A 214 6.55 0.92 -0.29
C PHE A 214 5.68 0.60 0.93
N GLU A 215 5.98 1.21 2.06
CA GLU A 215 5.25 1.06 3.32
C GLU A 215 4.87 2.44 3.85
N CYS A 216 3.65 2.55 4.38
CA CYS A 216 3.18 3.73 5.12
C CYS A 216 2.44 3.26 6.38
N TRP A 217 2.80 3.82 7.52
CA TRP A 217 2.32 3.41 8.82
C TRP A 217 2.03 4.62 9.69
N PHE A 218 0.88 4.64 10.37
CA PHE A 218 0.62 5.65 11.39
C PHE A 218 1.39 5.32 12.67
N ASN A 219 2.36 6.16 13.02
CA ASN A 219 3.13 6.03 14.23
C ASN A 219 2.39 6.73 15.40
N PRO A 220 1.88 5.98 16.39
CA PRO A 220 1.10 6.54 17.49
C PRO A 220 1.95 7.37 18.46
N GLU A 221 3.27 7.18 18.50
CA GLU A 221 4.16 7.97 19.37
C GLU A 221 4.35 9.39 18.81
N SER A 222 4.61 9.50 17.51
CA SER A 222 4.84 10.80 16.85
C SER A 222 3.55 11.46 16.34
N GLN A 223 2.44 10.71 16.27
CA GLN A 223 1.18 11.13 15.64
C GLN A 223 1.37 11.54 14.17
N LYS A 224 2.33 10.92 13.47
CA LYS A 224 2.64 11.15 12.06
C LYS A 224 2.64 9.82 11.29
N PHE A 225 2.65 9.93 9.97
CA PHE A 225 2.77 8.77 9.09
C PHE A 225 4.23 8.53 8.74
N ASP A 226 4.77 7.44 9.26
CA ASP A 226 6.07 6.96 8.86
C ASP A 226 5.99 6.26 7.51
N VAL A 227 6.99 6.49 6.66
CA VAL A 227 7.06 5.90 5.32
C VAL A 227 8.42 5.27 5.04
N ARG A 228 8.38 4.27 4.17
CA ARG A 228 9.57 3.63 3.62
C ARG A 228 9.33 3.30 2.15
N SER A 229 10.35 3.49 1.32
CA SER A 229 10.38 2.99 -0.07
C SER A 229 11.76 2.44 -0.35
N SER A 230 11.86 1.16 -0.74
CA SER A 230 13.15 0.48 -0.86
C SER A 230 13.15 -0.61 -1.93
N SER A 231 14.18 -0.64 -2.76
CA SER A 231 14.44 -1.78 -3.65
C SER A 231 14.87 -3.02 -2.88
N ARG A 232 14.49 -4.21 -3.38
CA ARG A 232 14.95 -5.51 -2.84
C ARG A 232 16.36 -5.89 -3.28
N VAL A 233 16.77 -5.43 -4.46
CA VAL A 233 18.05 -5.76 -5.09
C VAL A 233 18.64 -4.53 -5.77
N GLY A 234 19.92 -4.63 -6.12
CA GLY A 234 20.68 -3.55 -6.74
C GLY A 234 21.21 -2.54 -5.72
N TYR A 235 22.11 -1.68 -6.20
CA TYR A 235 22.69 -0.61 -5.39
C TYR A 235 21.93 0.72 -5.58
N SER A 236 21.65 1.07 -6.83
CA SER A 236 20.93 2.30 -7.18
C SER A 236 19.66 1.95 -7.94
N ASP A 237 18.62 2.72 -7.68
CA ASP A 237 17.33 2.72 -8.36
C ASP A 237 17.17 3.94 -9.28
N LEU A 238 18.25 4.71 -9.50
CA LEU A 238 18.23 5.97 -10.25
C LEU A 238 17.23 7.01 -9.68
N GLY A 239 16.90 6.91 -8.39
CA GLY A 239 15.97 7.82 -7.72
C GLY A 239 14.50 7.44 -7.86
N VAL A 240 14.18 6.27 -8.44
CA VAL A 240 12.80 5.78 -8.61
C VAL A 240 12.00 5.82 -7.29
N ASN A 241 12.58 5.35 -6.18
CA ASN A 241 11.90 5.38 -4.89
C ASN A 241 11.61 6.82 -4.41
N ALA A 242 12.53 7.76 -4.66
CA ALA A 242 12.32 9.16 -4.31
C ALA A 242 11.22 9.81 -5.16
N ILE A 243 11.25 9.57 -6.49
CA ILE A 243 10.24 10.06 -7.43
C ILE A 243 8.85 9.57 -7.04
N ARG A 244 8.73 8.31 -6.63
CA ARG A 244 7.46 7.73 -6.17
C ARG A 244 6.93 8.38 -4.92
N LEU A 245 7.78 8.55 -3.90
CA LEU A 245 7.40 9.21 -2.66
C LEU A 245 6.92 10.64 -2.92
N GLU A 246 7.61 11.38 -3.79
CA GLU A 246 7.23 12.74 -4.17
C GLU A 246 5.91 12.77 -4.97
N TYR A 247 5.68 11.81 -5.88
CA TYR A 247 4.41 11.70 -6.59
C TYR A 247 3.24 11.49 -5.62
N ILE A 248 3.37 10.55 -4.70
CA ILE A 248 2.33 10.26 -3.69
C ILE A 248 2.13 11.48 -2.78
N ALA A 249 3.22 12.10 -2.30
CA ALA A 249 3.16 13.28 -1.45
C ALA A 249 2.45 14.47 -2.12
N ASN A 250 2.80 14.77 -3.38
CA ASN A 250 2.16 15.86 -4.13
C ASN A 250 0.65 15.66 -4.30
N ARG A 251 0.23 14.42 -4.56
CA ARG A 251 -1.20 14.07 -4.65
C ARG A 251 -1.89 14.21 -3.30
N LEU A 252 -1.27 13.74 -2.22
CA LEU A 252 -1.79 13.90 -0.87
C LEU A 252 -1.91 15.37 -0.44
N GLU A 253 -0.92 16.21 -0.77
CA GLU A 253 -0.94 17.65 -0.50
C GLU A 253 -2.07 18.33 -1.28
N THR A 254 -2.18 18.04 -2.58
CA THR A 254 -3.12 18.71 -3.49
C THR A 254 -4.57 18.26 -3.28
N GLU A 255 -4.80 16.96 -3.09
CA GLU A 255 -6.14 16.37 -3.05
C GLU A 255 -6.70 16.25 -1.63
N TYR A 256 -5.83 16.14 -0.63
CA TYR A 256 -6.22 15.85 0.76
C TYR A 256 -5.65 16.83 1.78
N GLY A 257 -4.82 17.79 1.39
CA GLY A 257 -4.29 18.84 2.28
C GLY A 257 -3.18 18.38 3.24
N TRP A 258 -2.55 17.25 2.97
CA TRP A 258 -1.41 16.76 3.77
C TRP A 258 -0.20 17.70 3.68
N THR A 259 0.62 17.74 4.72
CA THR A 259 1.81 18.59 4.80
C THR A 259 3.10 17.76 4.82
N PHE A 260 4.10 18.25 4.09
CA PHE A 260 5.37 17.56 3.87
C PHE A 260 6.54 18.52 4.04
N GLU A 261 7.49 18.14 4.88
CA GLU A 261 8.81 18.76 4.90
C GLU A 261 9.66 18.15 3.77
N ARG A 262 10.06 18.95 2.78
CA ARG A 262 10.81 18.44 1.62
C ARG A 262 12.30 18.66 1.81
N ARG A 263 13.13 17.87 1.13
CA ARG A 263 14.58 18.13 1.07
C ARG A 263 14.94 18.82 -0.24
N LYS A 264 15.60 19.98 -0.17
CA LYS A 264 16.23 20.65 -1.31
C LYS A 264 17.71 20.86 -1.02
N ASN A 265 18.56 20.40 -1.93
CA ASN A 265 20.03 20.48 -1.81
C ASN A 265 20.56 19.91 -0.47
N GLY A 266 19.97 18.80 -0.01
CA GLY A 266 20.36 18.13 1.24
C GLY A 266 19.83 18.75 2.53
N LYS A 267 19.15 19.90 2.48
CA LYS A 267 18.51 20.56 3.63
C LYS A 267 16.99 20.41 3.57
N LEU A 268 16.34 20.42 4.73
CA LEU A 268 14.87 20.53 4.82
C LEU A 268 14.45 21.94 4.38
N VAL A 269 13.42 22.04 3.55
CA VAL A 269 12.81 23.27 3.02
C VAL A 269 11.30 23.23 3.13
#